data_AF-A0A5C9EZ68-F1
#
_entry.id   AF-A0A5C9EZ68-F1
#
_cell.length_a   1.000
_cell.length_b   1.000
_cell.length_c   1.000
_cell.angle_alpha   90.00
_cell.angle_beta   90.00
_cell.angle_gamma   90.00
#
_symmetry.space_group_name_H-M   'P 1'
#
loop_
_entity.id
_entity.type
_entity.pdbx_description
1 polymer ?
#
loop_
_entity_poly.entity_id
_entity_poly.type
_entity_poly.pdbx_seq_one_letter_code
_entity_poly.pdbx_strand_id
1 'polypeptide(L)'
;MSEDEHDENSIESYPEEERASQEDSEEKEIIEKDTIPHFFPTYRINRKLYPIPIILAVVFAGILAYFSVIAGVKIEGGYFSEAEGGAAAGLLNGIIFTAMAVGSAFVMIYFVKKKGIGILKYVFGFSIGFITFFQTWFFAEIIMVVIFNLFPYTENLQLIYNIADYAILVPSIAILSIYLLYKYFTTENVRVKNFIILYVSFLTGAILGVIMPLWTTLTILIGISLWDLFAVLYKKGPIKQMIDLASNEQQLDEDIKQKLESGEVEYDTSKLEIGIGDLAFYSMLTSVALIITGNLIIMVLVAIAIIIGTGITIQGLKRNKILPGLPISIFLGIATMLISWGIATFLV
;
A
#
# COMPACT_ATOMS: atom_id res chain seq x y z
N MET A 1 18.79 87.18 -3.97
CA MET A 1 20.26 87.21 -3.98
C MET A 1 20.69 85.75 -4.07
N SER A 2 20.77 85.23 -5.29
CA SER A 2 21.90 85.33 -6.26
C SER A 2 22.94 84.27 -5.91
N GLU A 3 22.99 83.14 -6.63
CA GLU A 3 23.75 82.85 -7.89
C GLU A 3 24.71 81.70 -7.48
N ASP A 4 24.66 80.53 -8.14
CA ASP A 4 25.48 80.11 -9.29
C ASP A 4 26.99 80.17 -8.96
N GLU A 5 27.88 79.22 -9.26
CA GLU A 5 27.96 78.23 -10.33
C GLU A 5 29.24 77.35 -10.11
N HIS A 6 29.30 76.21 -10.81
CA HIS A 6 30.49 75.45 -11.26
C HIS A 6 31.42 74.73 -10.25
N ASP A 7 32.19 73.68 -10.60
CA ASP A 7 32.22 72.55 -11.55
C ASP A 7 33.65 71.98 -11.37
N GLU A 8 33.86 70.65 -11.31
CA GLU A 8 35.02 69.94 -11.91
C GLU A 8 35.21 68.50 -11.38
N ASN A 9 34.84 67.56 -12.26
CA ASN A 9 35.52 66.30 -12.65
C ASN A 9 36.66 65.69 -11.82
N SER A 10 36.52 64.39 -11.53
CA SER A 10 37.39 63.29 -12.04
C SER A 10 36.88 61.94 -11.48
N ILE A 11 36.02 61.19 -12.17
CA ILE A 11 36.34 60.05 -13.06
C ILE A 11 37.65 59.31 -12.71
N GLU A 12 37.51 58.18 -12.01
CA GLU A 12 38.34 56.99 -12.24
C GLU A 12 37.41 55.82 -12.59
N SER A 13 37.34 55.49 -13.89
CA SER A 13 36.95 54.19 -14.43
C SER A 13 38.10 53.20 -14.22
N TYR A 14 37.89 51.93 -13.83
CA TYR A 14 37.65 50.73 -14.65
C TYR A 14 37.58 49.50 -13.69
N PRO A 15 37.15 48.28 -14.08
CA PRO A 15 36.33 47.86 -15.22
C PRO A 15 35.08 47.05 -14.81
N GLU A 16 34.23 46.90 -15.81
CA GLU A 16 32.88 46.37 -15.85
C GLU A 16 32.86 44.83 -16.00
N GLU A 17 33.41 44.08 -15.03
CA GLU A 17 33.61 42.62 -15.18
C GLU A 17 33.11 41.73 -14.03
N GLU A 18 32.15 42.20 -13.22
CA GLU A 18 31.57 41.41 -12.12
C GLU A 18 30.02 41.32 -12.14
N ARG A 19 29.38 41.56 -13.29
CA ARG A 19 27.91 41.46 -13.44
C ARG A 19 27.39 40.16 -14.05
N ALA A 20 28.15 39.07 -13.98
CA ALA A 20 27.73 37.79 -14.55
C ALA A 20 28.14 36.58 -13.72
N SER A 21 27.82 36.55 -12.42
CA SER A 21 27.81 35.31 -11.63
C SER A 21 27.10 35.46 -10.29
N GLN A 22 25.92 36.08 -10.30
CA GLN A 22 24.90 35.84 -9.29
C GLN A 22 23.65 35.38 -10.04
N GLU A 23 23.71 34.14 -10.55
CA GLU A 23 22.48 33.37 -10.67
C GLU A 23 21.98 33.23 -9.23
N ASP A 24 20.93 33.99 -8.90
CA ASP A 24 20.09 33.74 -7.75
C ASP A 24 19.73 32.25 -7.74
N SER A 25 20.43 31.48 -6.91
CA SER A 25 19.88 30.24 -6.41
C SER A 25 18.79 30.65 -5.43
N GLU A 26 17.63 31.05 -5.95
CA GLU A 26 16.40 31.12 -5.18
C GLU A 26 16.23 29.74 -4.54
N GLU A 27 16.54 29.63 -3.24
CA GLU A 27 16.15 28.48 -2.44
C GLU A 27 14.63 28.44 -2.45
N LYS A 28 14.09 27.67 -3.40
CA LYS A 28 12.66 27.49 -3.58
C LYS A 28 12.07 27.06 -2.24
N GLU A 29 11.07 27.80 -1.79
CA GLU A 29 10.40 27.52 -0.53
C GLU A 29 9.69 26.16 -0.67
N ILE A 30 10.17 25.14 0.06
CA ILE A 30 9.62 23.78 -0.01
C ILE A 30 8.38 23.74 0.87
N ILE A 31 7.20 23.62 0.26
CA ILE A 31 5.96 23.42 1.01
C ILE A 31 5.80 21.93 1.30
N GLU A 32 5.65 21.58 2.58
CA GLU A 32 5.28 20.23 2.98
C GLU A 32 3.93 19.90 2.34
N LYS A 33 3.90 18.86 1.49
CA LYS A 33 2.65 18.33 0.94
C LYS A 33 1.72 18.01 2.12
N ASP A 34 0.49 18.52 2.08
CA ASP A 34 -0.58 18.21 3.04
C ASP A 34 -0.52 16.72 3.38
N THR A 35 0.02 16.41 4.56
CA THR A 35 0.15 15.01 4.98
C THR A 35 -1.25 14.47 5.18
N ILE A 36 -1.57 13.33 4.54
CA ILE A 36 -2.89 12.71 4.68
C ILE A 36 -3.23 12.63 6.18
N PRO A 37 -4.48 12.90 6.60
CA PRO A 37 -4.81 12.95 8.02
C PRO A 37 -4.29 11.72 8.76
N HIS A 38 -3.70 11.94 9.93
CA HIS A 38 -2.93 10.95 10.71
C HIS A 38 -3.65 9.60 10.97
N PHE A 39 -4.96 9.51 10.80
CA PHE A 39 -5.75 8.29 10.99
C PHE A 39 -5.86 7.41 9.73
N PHE A 40 -5.47 7.88 8.55
CA PHE A 40 -5.51 7.08 7.33
C PHE A 40 -4.46 5.95 7.37
N PRO A 41 -4.81 4.74 6.93
CA PRO A 41 -3.93 3.57 6.97
C PRO A 41 -2.94 3.60 5.81
N THR A 42 -1.93 4.48 5.90
CA THR A 42 -0.86 4.62 4.91
C THR A 42 0.52 4.45 5.53
N TYR A 43 1.38 3.65 4.90
CA TYR A 43 2.76 3.47 5.30
C TYR A 43 3.60 4.66 4.82
N ARG A 44 4.26 5.37 5.73
CA ARG A 44 5.02 6.59 5.42
C ARG A 44 6.51 6.34 5.40
N ILE A 45 7.18 6.60 4.28
CA ILE A 45 8.62 6.39 4.18
C ILE A 45 9.28 7.39 3.24
N ASN A 46 10.58 7.60 3.41
CA ASN A 46 11.35 8.34 2.42
C ASN A 46 11.29 7.61 1.07
N ARG A 47 11.05 8.38 0.01
CA ARG A 47 10.89 7.90 -1.36
C ARG A 47 12.04 7.02 -1.82
N LYS A 48 13.29 7.29 -1.43
CA LYS A 48 14.46 6.46 -1.77
C LYS A 48 14.40 5.04 -1.18
N LEU A 49 13.66 4.87 -0.09
CA LEU A 49 13.54 3.63 0.67
C LEU A 49 12.21 2.91 0.41
N TYR A 50 11.46 3.31 -0.62
CA TYR A 50 10.18 2.68 -0.99
C TYR A 50 10.23 1.15 -1.15
N PRO A 51 11.33 0.48 -1.56
CA PRO A 51 11.34 -0.97 -1.70
C PRO A 51 11.23 -1.69 -0.35
N ILE A 52 11.67 -1.07 0.74
CA ILE A 52 11.74 -1.70 2.07
C ILE A 52 10.39 -2.26 2.54
N PRO A 53 9.29 -1.46 2.62
CA PRO A 53 8.01 -1.99 3.05
C PRO A 53 7.48 -3.09 2.13
N ILE A 54 7.72 -3.02 0.83
CA ILE A 54 7.30 -4.04 -0.14
C ILE A 54 8.03 -5.35 0.13
N ILE A 55 9.36 -5.30 0.25
CA ILE A 55 10.18 -6.49 0.54
C ILE A 55 9.75 -7.13 1.86
N LEU A 56 9.59 -6.34 2.92
CA LEU A 56 9.16 -6.87 4.22
C LEU A 56 7.77 -7.52 4.13
N ALA A 57 6.81 -6.85 3.49
CA ALA A 57 5.45 -7.37 3.35
C ALA A 57 5.43 -8.68 2.55
N VAL A 58 6.18 -8.75 1.46
CA VAL A 58 6.28 -9.94 0.60
C VAL A 58 6.97 -11.10 1.33
N VAL A 59 8.06 -10.84 2.05
CA VAL A 59 8.81 -11.87 2.78
C VAL A 59 7.96 -12.46 3.92
N PHE A 60 7.36 -11.63 4.77
CA PHE A 60 6.52 -12.13 5.86
C PHE A 60 5.27 -12.86 5.32
N ALA A 61 4.63 -12.34 4.29
CA ALA A 61 3.49 -13.02 3.67
C ALA A 61 3.89 -14.36 3.03
N GLY A 62 5.04 -14.41 2.36
CA GLY A 62 5.57 -15.64 1.76
C GLY A 62 5.92 -16.72 2.78
N ILE A 63 6.48 -16.35 3.95
CA ILE A 63 6.73 -17.29 5.05
C ILE A 63 5.41 -17.89 5.55
N LEU A 64 4.39 -17.05 5.75
CA LEU A 64 3.08 -17.50 6.19
C LEU A 64 2.37 -18.38 5.14
N ALA A 65 2.47 -18.02 3.86
CA ALA A 65 1.98 -18.81 2.75
C ALA A 65 2.67 -20.19 2.71
N TYR A 66 3.99 -20.24 2.89
CA TYR A 66 4.75 -21.47 2.95
C TYR A 66 4.32 -22.38 4.12
N PHE A 67 4.14 -21.82 5.32
CA PHE A 67 3.60 -22.60 6.45
C PHE A 67 2.18 -23.10 6.20
N SER A 68 1.36 -22.33 5.48
CA SER A 68 0.01 -22.76 5.11
C SER A 68 0.02 -23.97 4.18
N VAL A 69 0.99 -24.03 3.25
CA VAL A 69 1.22 -25.20 2.38
C VAL A 69 1.65 -26.41 3.21
N ILE A 70 2.59 -26.24 4.14
CA ILE A 70 3.05 -27.34 5.03
C ILE A 70 1.92 -27.84 5.93
N ALA A 71 1.09 -26.94 6.44
CA ALA A 71 -0.08 -27.29 7.25
C ALA A 71 -1.17 -28.03 6.44
N GLY A 72 -1.06 -28.08 5.12
CA GLY A 72 -2.02 -28.76 4.25
C GLY A 72 -3.36 -28.03 4.16
N VAL A 73 -3.35 -26.70 4.28
CA VAL A 73 -4.57 -25.87 4.15
C VAL A 73 -5.15 -26.03 2.75
N LYS A 74 -6.39 -26.52 2.66
CA LYS A 74 -7.13 -26.73 1.39
C LYS A 74 -8.46 -25.97 1.40
N ILE A 75 -8.38 -24.68 1.69
CA ILE A 75 -9.55 -23.80 1.72
C ILE A 75 -9.59 -23.06 0.38
N GLU A 76 -10.59 -23.34 -0.44
CA GLU A 76 -10.88 -22.53 -1.62
C GLU A 76 -11.88 -21.43 -1.25
N GLY A 77 -11.45 -20.18 -1.36
CA GLY A 77 -12.33 -19.02 -1.27
C GLY A 77 -12.97 -18.71 -2.61
N GLY A 78 -14.26 -18.35 -2.57
CA GLY A 78 -15.03 -17.99 -3.76
C GLY A 78 -16.49 -18.37 -3.59
N TYR A 79 -17.35 -17.76 -4.41
CA TYR A 79 -18.76 -18.15 -4.48
C TYR A 79 -18.95 -19.37 -5.39
N PHE A 80 -18.09 -19.51 -6.41
CA PHE A 80 -18.06 -20.62 -7.35
C PHE A 80 -16.72 -21.34 -7.25
N SER A 81 -16.71 -22.67 -7.14
CA SER A 81 -15.45 -23.43 -7.09
C SER A 81 -14.78 -23.42 -8.47
N GLU A 82 -13.47 -23.12 -8.48
CA GLU A 82 -12.65 -23.20 -9.69
C GLU A 82 -12.35 -24.65 -10.09
N ALA A 83 -12.47 -25.62 -9.18
CA ALA A 83 -12.33 -27.04 -9.51
C ALA A 83 -13.43 -27.51 -10.49
N GLU A 84 -14.64 -26.95 -10.39
CA GLU A 84 -15.76 -27.29 -11.27
C GLU A 84 -15.85 -26.36 -12.48
N GLY A 85 -15.75 -25.04 -12.26
CA GLY A 85 -15.99 -24.03 -13.30
C GLY A 85 -14.73 -23.42 -13.92
N GLY A 86 -13.54 -23.85 -13.51
CA GLY A 86 -12.26 -23.40 -14.05
C GLY A 86 -12.12 -21.87 -14.08
N ALA A 87 -11.57 -21.37 -15.19
CA ALA A 87 -11.34 -19.93 -15.39
C ALA A 87 -12.65 -19.10 -15.39
N ALA A 88 -13.78 -19.68 -15.80
CA ALA A 88 -15.06 -18.97 -15.82
C ALA A 88 -15.58 -18.72 -14.39
N ALA A 89 -15.46 -19.71 -13.49
CA ALA A 89 -15.77 -19.54 -12.08
C ALA A 89 -14.87 -18.48 -11.44
N GLY A 90 -13.56 -18.52 -11.71
CA GLY A 90 -12.62 -17.53 -11.20
C GLY A 90 -12.90 -16.11 -11.70
N LEU A 91 -13.28 -15.96 -12.97
CA LEU A 91 -13.69 -14.68 -13.54
C LEU A 91 -14.94 -14.13 -12.83
N LEU A 92 -15.97 -14.96 -12.63
CA LEU A 92 -17.19 -14.56 -11.92
C LEU A 92 -16.89 -14.16 -10.47
N ASN A 93 -16.13 -14.96 -9.74
CA ASN A 93 -15.70 -14.64 -8.38
C ASN A 93 -14.97 -13.30 -8.33
N GLY A 94 -13.97 -13.10 -9.20
CA GLY A 94 -13.19 -11.88 -9.20
C GLY A 94 -14.00 -10.64 -9.58
N ILE A 95 -14.97 -10.76 -10.49
CA ILE A 95 -15.92 -9.68 -10.78
C ILE A 95 -16.76 -9.35 -9.54
N ILE A 96 -17.29 -10.36 -8.84
CA ILE A 96 -18.10 -10.16 -7.63
C ILE A 96 -17.26 -9.45 -6.55
N PHE A 97 -16.06 -9.93 -6.24
CA PHE A 97 -15.20 -9.31 -5.23
C PHE A 97 -14.79 -7.88 -5.61
N THR A 98 -14.47 -7.64 -6.88
CA THR A 98 -14.14 -6.29 -7.38
C THR A 98 -15.36 -5.37 -7.26
N ALA A 99 -16.55 -5.83 -7.65
CA ALA A 99 -17.78 -5.07 -7.52
C ALA A 99 -18.13 -4.76 -6.06
N MET A 100 -17.91 -5.71 -5.14
CA MET A 100 -18.08 -5.49 -3.70
C MET A 100 -17.10 -4.45 -3.17
N ALA A 101 -15.84 -4.50 -3.57
CA ALA A 101 -14.83 -3.51 -3.18
C ALA A 101 -15.23 -2.10 -3.67
N VAL A 102 -15.60 -1.97 -4.94
CA VAL A 102 -16.06 -0.70 -5.53
C VAL A 102 -17.33 -0.19 -4.85
N GLY A 103 -18.30 -1.08 -4.62
CA GLY A 103 -19.53 -0.77 -3.88
C GLY A 103 -19.25 -0.29 -2.46
N SER A 104 -18.32 -0.93 -1.74
CA SER A 104 -17.90 -0.53 -0.40
C SER A 104 -17.28 0.88 -0.39
N ALA A 105 -16.54 1.25 -1.44
CA ALA A 105 -15.97 2.58 -1.56
C ALA A 105 -17.08 3.65 -1.71
N PHE A 106 -18.10 3.40 -2.55
CA PHE A 106 -19.26 4.28 -2.68
C PHE A 106 -20.03 4.44 -1.35
N VAL A 107 -20.23 3.34 -0.62
CA VAL A 107 -20.85 3.37 0.72
C VAL A 107 -20.01 4.21 1.69
N MET A 108 -18.69 4.04 1.67
CA MET A 108 -17.77 4.83 2.50
C MET A 108 -17.87 6.33 2.16
N ILE A 109 -17.88 6.70 0.88
CA ILE A 109 -18.05 8.09 0.42
C ILE A 109 -19.39 8.66 0.89
N TYR A 110 -20.46 7.88 0.78
CA TYR A 110 -21.78 8.30 1.26
C TYR A 110 -21.77 8.59 2.77
N PHE A 111 -21.15 7.73 3.59
CA PHE A 111 -21.02 7.98 5.03
C PHE A 111 -20.18 9.21 5.33
N VAL A 112 -19.08 9.43 4.61
CA VAL A 112 -18.22 10.62 4.76
C VAL A 112 -19.01 11.89 4.43
N LYS A 113 -19.79 11.89 3.33
CA LYS A 113 -20.66 13.04 2.96
C LYS A 113 -21.73 13.33 4.01
N LYS A 114 -22.25 12.31 4.69
CA LYS A 114 -23.35 12.47 5.67
C LYS A 114 -22.88 12.81 7.09
N LYS A 115 -21.75 12.25 7.53
CA LYS A 115 -21.27 12.32 8.92
C LYS A 115 -19.90 13.03 9.07
N GLY A 116 -19.33 13.52 7.98
CA GLY A 116 -18.00 14.12 7.93
C GLY A 116 -16.87 13.08 7.95
N ILE A 117 -15.63 13.56 7.82
CA ILE A 117 -14.41 12.73 7.75
C ILE A 117 -14.17 11.91 9.02
N GLY A 118 -14.71 12.34 10.16
CA GLY A 118 -14.56 11.66 11.46
C GLY A 118 -15.08 10.21 11.45
N ILE A 119 -16.02 9.86 10.57
CA ILE A 119 -16.53 8.49 10.44
C ILE A 119 -15.43 7.48 10.04
N LEU A 120 -14.44 7.93 9.26
CA LEU A 120 -13.35 7.09 8.79
C LEU A 120 -12.48 6.57 9.94
N LYS A 121 -12.35 7.34 11.03
CA LYS A 121 -11.62 6.89 12.24
C LYS A 121 -12.25 5.62 12.81
N TYR A 122 -13.59 5.59 12.88
CA TYR A 122 -14.31 4.42 13.39
C TYR A 122 -14.29 3.25 12.43
N VAL A 123 -14.48 3.50 11.13
CA VAL A 123 -14.46 2.44 10.10
C VAL A 123 -13.07 1.80 10.01
N PHE A 124 -12.01 2.61 9.88
CA PHE A 124 -10.64 2.09 9.84
C PHE A 124 -10.24 1.45 11.17
N GLY A 125 -10.63 2.03 12.31
CA GLY A 125 -10.30 1.44 13.61
C GLY A 125 -10.96 0.09 13.84
N PHE A 126 -12.25 -0.01 13.54
CA PHE A 126 -12.95 -1.29 13.58
C PHE A 126 -12.31 -2.29 12.62
N SER A 127 -12.02 -1.89 11.38
CA SER A 127 -11.40 -2.77 10.38
C SER A 127 -10.02 -3.26 10.83
N ILE A 128 -9.15 -2.37 11.30
CA ILE A 128 -7.81 -2.72 11.79
C ILE A 128 -7.91 -3.69 12.97
N GLY A 129 -8.74 -3.40 13.98
CA GLY A 129 -8.87 -4.28 15.15
C GLY A 129 -9.42 -5.66 14.79
N PHE A 130 -10.48 -5.70 13.97
CA PHE A 130 -11.12 -6.93 13.52
C PHE A 130 -10.16 -7.77 12.65
N ILE A 131 -9.57 -7.16 11.62
CA ILE A 131 -8.65 -7.83 10.70
C ILE A 131 -7.43 -8.36 11.45
N THR A 132 -6.84 -7.55 12.33
CA THR A 132 -5.66 -7.94 13.13
C THR A 132 -5.98 -9.19 13.96
N PHE A 133 -7.11 -9.21 14.65
CA PHE A 133 -7.48 -10.35 15.50
C PHE A 133 -7.66 -11.63 14.68
N PHE A 134 -8.56 -11.62 13.69
CA PHE A 134 -8.90 -12.83 12.94
C PHE A 134 -7.75 -13.35 12.08
N GLN A 135 -6.99 -12.47 11.43
CA GLN A 135 -5.86 -12.92 10.60
C GLN A 135 -4.68 -13.38 11.45
N THR A 136 -4.41 -12.72 12.59
CA THR A 136 -3.36 -13.20 13.50
C THR A 136 -3.74 -14.57 14.06
N TRP A 137 -5.01 -14.76 14.45
CA TRP A 137 -5.49 -16.07 14.89
C TRP A 137 -5.33 -17.12 13.81
N PHE A 138 -5.82 -16.86 12.60
CA PHE A 138 -5.70 -17.79 11.47
C PHE A 138 -4.25 -18.27 11.24
N PHE A 139 -3.29 -17.34 11.17
CA PHE A 139 -1.89 -17.72 10.97
C PHE A 139 -1.22 -18.32 12.19
N ALA A 140 -1.63 -17.92 13.41
CA ALA A 140 -1.13 -18.54 14.63
C ALA A 140 -1.60 -19.99 14.75
N GLU A 141 -2.83 -20.31 14.35
CA GLU A 141 -3.35 -21.68 14.27
C GLU A 141 -2.54 -22.51 13.27
N ILE A 142 -2.26 -21.97 12.08
CA ILE A 142 -1.40 -22.63 11.08
C ILE A 142 -0.02 -22.93 11.67
N ILE A 143 0.62 -21.96 12.32
CA ILE A 143 1.94 -22.16 12.95
C ILE A 143 1.86 -23.22 14.06
N MET A 144 0.82 -23.20 14.89
CA MET A 144 0.61 -24.21 15.92
C MET A 144 0.47 -25.62 15.33
N VAL A 145 -0.34 -25.78 14.27
CA VAL A 145 -0.48 -27.06 13.57
C VAL A 145 0.86 -27.55 13.02
N VAL A 146 1.63 -26.66 12.36
CA VAL A 146 2.96 -27.00 11.83
C VAL A 146 3.90 -27.47 12.94
N ILE A 147 3.92 -26.78 14.09
CA ILE A 147 4.77 -27.14 15.23
C ILE A 147 4.34 -28.48 15.84
N PHE A 148 3.05 -28.70 16.06
CA PHE A 148 2.58 -29.93 16.71
C PHE A 148 2.69 -31.16 15.81
N ASN A 149 2.61 -30.98 14.49
CA ASN A 149 2.87 -32.05 13.51
C ASN A 149 4.33 -32.55 13.52
N LEU A 150 5.26 -31.85 14.18
CA LEU A 150 6.64 -32.34 14.38
C LEU A 150 6.74 -33.48 15.41
N PHE A 151 5.67 -33.69 16.20
CA PHE A 151 5.64 -34.70 17.26
C PHE A 151 4.59 -35.78 16.96
N PRO A 152 4.81 -37.04 17.38
CA PRO A 152 3.82 -38.09 17.21
C PRO A 152 2.57 -37.79 18.06
N TYR A 153 1.40 -38.10 17.50
CA TYR A 153 0.12 -37.91 18.18
C TYR A 153 0.05 -38.76 19.46
N THR A 154 -0.24 -38.10 20.57
CA THR A 154 -0.55 -38.72 21.87
C THR A 154 -1.67 -37.94 22.56
N GLU A 155 -2.47 -38.61 23.39
CA GLU A 155 -3.59 -37.95 24.09
C GLU A 155 -3.13 -36.77 24.96
N ASN A 156 -1.98 -36.91 25.63
CA ASN A 156 -1.39 -35.85 26.43
C ASN A 156 -0.98 -34.64 25.56
N LEU A 157 -0.43 -34.89 24.37
CA LEU A 157 -0.06 -33.82 23.45
C LEU A 157 -1.29 -33.08 22.92
N GLN A 158 -2.39 -33.78 22.64
CA GLN A 158 -3.65 -33.14 22.24
C GLN A 158 -4.23 -32.26 23.36
N LEU A 159 -4.13 -32.69 24.62
CA LEU A 159 -4.54 -31.89 25.75
C LEU A 159 -3.67 -30.62 25.88
N ILE A 160 -2.35 -30.74 25.71
CA ILE A 160 -1.44 -29.58 25.70
C ILE A 160 -1.79 -28.63 24.54
N TYR A 161 -2.06 -29.15 23.34
CA TYR A 161 -2.49 -28.36 22.19
C TYR A 161 -3.74 -27.55 22.51
N ASN A 162 -4.79 -28.19 23.02
CA ASN A 162 -6.06 -27.53 23.33
C ASN A 162 -5.89 -26.43 24.40
N ILE A 163 -5.07 -26.67 25.44
CA ILE A 163 -4.79 -25.65 26.46
C ILE A 163 -4.00 -24.49 25.86
N ALA A 164 -2.96 -24.79 25.07
CA ALA A 164 -2.14 -23.76 24.43
C ALA A 164 -2.97 -22.89 23.49
N ASP A 165 -3.87 -23.48 22.70
CA ASP A 165 -4.73 -22.75 21.78
C ASP A 165 -5.77 -21.89 22.51
N TYR A 166 -6.66 -22.52 23.29
CA TYR A 166 -7.80 -21.81 23.88
C TYR A 166 -7.44 -20.93 25.08
N ALA A 167 -6.53 -21.37 25.95
CA ALA A 167 -6.24 -20.67 27.21
C ALA A 167 -5.11 -19.64 27.07
N ILE A 168 -4.20 -19.81 26.11
CA ILE A 168 -3.02 -18.96 25.97
C ILE A 168 -3.08 -18.16 24.66
N LEU A 169 -3.21 -18.83 23.52
CA LEU A 169 -3.08 -18.21 22.20
C LEU A 169 -4.19 -17.19 21.93
N VAL A 170 -5.45 -17.61 21.99
CA VAL A 170 -6.59 -16.73 21.68
C VAL A 170 -6.63 -15.48 22.59
N PRO A 171 -6.49 -15.59 23.94
CA PRO A 171 -6.43 -14.41 24.79
C PRO A 171 -5.24 -13.50 24.50
N SER A 172 -4.05 -14.06 24.23
CA SER A 172 -2.86 -13.28 23.90
C SER A 172 -3.05 -12.48 22.60
N ILE A 173 -3.68 -13.10 21.59
CA ILE A 173 -4.00 -12.43 20.32
C ILE A 173 -5.06 -11.35 20.51
N ALA A 174 -6.07 -11.57 21.36
CA ALA A 174 -7.05 -10.55 21.72
C ALA A 174 -6.37 -9.32 22.36
N ILE A 175 -5.49 -9.55 23.34
CA ILE A 175 -4.74 -8.49 24.02
C ILE A 175 -3.83 -7.75 23.03
N LEU A 176 -3.09 -8.47 22.19
CA LEU A 176 -2.25 -7.88 21.15
C LEU A 176 -3.07 -7.02 20.17
N SER A 177 -4.20 -7.52 19.72
CA SER A 177 -5.06 -6.82 18.74
C SER A 177 -5.62 -5.52 19.32
N ILE A 178 -6.08 -5.54 20.59
CA ILE A 178 -6.53 -4.35 21.30
C ILE A 178 -5.36 -3.37 21.50
N TYR A 179 -4.18 -3.87 21.84
CA TYR A 179 -2.98 -3.04 22.03
C TYR A 179 -2.55 -2.35 20.72
N LEU A 180 -2.50 -3.07 19.60
CA LEU A 180 -2.14 -2.50 18.30
C LEU A 180 -3.19 -1.48 17.84
N LEU A 181 -4.48 -1.75 18.06
CA LEU A 181 -5.55 -0.80 17.79
C LEU A 181 -5.40 0.49 18.62
N TYR A 182 -5.17 0.36 19.93
CA TYR A 182 -4.92 1.48 20.82
C TYR A 182 -3.70 2.30 20.36
N LYS A 183 -2.57 1.62 20.09
CA LYS A 183 -1.34 2.28 19.62
C LYS A 183 -1.53 2.98 18.29
N TYR A 184 -2.29 2.42 17.36
CA TYR A 184 -2.55 3.04 16.06
C TYR A 184 -3.21 4.43 16.17
N PHE A 185 -4.15 4.61 17.11
CA PHE A 185 -4.85 5.88 17.28
C PHE A 185 -4.17 6.85 18.25
N THR A 186 -3.47 6.35 19.26
CA THR A 186 -2.87 7.20 20.32
C THR A 186 -1.44 7.63 20.01
N THR A 187 -0.70 6.86 19.22
CA THR A 187 0.73 7.13 19.01
C THR A 187 0.95 8.15 17.88
N GLU A 188 1.83 9.13 18.09
CA GLU A 188 2.29 10.07 17.05
C GLU A 188 3.55 9.58 16.32
N ASN A 189 4.23 8.57 16.86
CA ASN A 189 5.43 8.00 16.27
C ASN A 189 5.11 7.22 14.98
N VAL A 190 5.57 7.76 13.84
CA VAL A 190 5.40 7.19 12.50
C VAL A 190 5.91 5.75 12.41
N ARG A 191 6.99 5.39 13.12
CA ARG A 191 7.56 4.03 13.07
C ARG A 191 6.60 2.99 13.61
N VAL A 192 5.89 3.31 14.70
CA VAL A 192 4.92 2.41 15.32
C VAL A 192 3.71 2.21 14.39
N LYS A 193 3.24 3.30 13.76
CA LYS A 193 2.16 3.22 12.78
C LYS A 193 2.52 2.40 11.56
N ASN A 194 3.70 2.65 11.01
CA ASN A 194 4.25 1.90 9.89
C ASN A 194 4.35 0.41 10.22
N PHE A 195 4.79 0.06 11.43
CA PHE A 195 4.81 -1.33 11.87
C PHE A 195 3.41 -1.95 11.88
N ILE A 196 2.42 -1.27 12.46
CA ILE A 196 1.02 -1.77 12.51
C ILE A 196 0.44 -1.92 11.10
N ILE A 197 0.64 -0.93 10.22
CA ILE A 197 0.14 -0.96 8.85
C ILE A 197 0.79 -2.08 8.06
N LEU A 198 2.12 -2.23 8.18
CA LEU A 198 2.84 -3.33 7.56
C LEU A 198 2.34 -4.68 8.05
N TYR A 199 2.11 -4.81 9.36
CA TYR A 199 1.57 -6.01 10.00
C TYR A 199 0.23 -6.43 9.41
N VAL A 200 -0.73 -5.50 9.37
CA VAL A 200 -2.06 -5.76 8.79
C VAL A 200 -1.97 -6.03 7.28
N SER A 201 -1.08 -5.32 6.57
CA SER A 201 -0.92 -5.47 5.11
C SER A 201 -0.43 -6.86 4.74
N PHE A 202 0.65 -7.35 5.35
CA PHE A 202 1.21 -8.65 4.99
C PHE A 202 0.29 -9.80 5.40
N LEU A 203 -0.41 -9.68 6.54
CA LEU A 203 -1.40 -10.68 6.96
C LEU A 203 -2.56 -10.74 5.96
N THR A 204 -3.04 -9.58 5.51
CA THR A 204 -4.12 -9.50 4.51
C THR A 204 -3.67 -10.08 3.17
N GLY A 205 -2.46 -9.76 2.73
CA GLY A 205 -1.91 -10.33 1.50
C GLY A 205 -1.71 -11.85 1.61
N ALA A 206 -1.16 -12.33 2.72
CA ALA A 206 -0.97 -13.75 2.96
C ALA A 206 -2.30 -14.51 2.97
N ILE A 207 -3.32 -14.03 3.70
CA ILE A 207 -4.58 -14.77 3.81
C ILE A 207 -5.33 -14.80 2.48
N LEU A 208 -5.32 -13.70 1.73
CA LEU A 208 -5.88 -13.67 0.39
C LEU A 208 -5.14 -14.62 -0.55
N GLY A 209 -3.81 -14.71 -0.43
CA GLY A 209 -3.04 -15.62 -1.26
C GLY A 209 -3.19 -17.10 -0.89
N VAL A 210 -3.45 -17.41 0.38
CA VAL A 210 -3.71 -18.78 0.85
C VAL A 210 -5.10 -19.26 0.45
N ILE A 211 -6.10 -18.38 0.50
CA ILE A 211 -7.50 -18.75 0.33
C ILE A 211 -7.94 -18.65 -1.14
N MET A 212 -7.45 -17.67 -1.91
CA MET A 212 -7.97 -17.42 -3.25
C MET A 212 -7.27 -18.29 -4.29
N PRO A 213 -8.02 -19.02 -5.16
CA PRO A 213 -7.42 -19.76 -6.25
C PRO A 213 -6.89 -18.84 -7.37
N LEU A 214 -6.26 -19.44 -8.39
CA LEU A 214 -5.51 -18.73 -9.43
C LEU A 214 -6.36 -17.69 -10.18
N TRP A 215 -7.45 -18.14 -10.79
CA TRP A 215 -8.20 -17.31 -11.73
C TRP A 215 -8.96 -16.20 -11.02
N THR A 216 -9.49 -16.49 -9.82
CA THR A 216 -10.08 -15.50 -8.92
C THR A 216 -9.04 -14.45 -8.55
N THR A 217 -7.84 -14.85 -8.14
CA THR A 217 -6.75 -13.91 -7.79
C THR A 217 -6.40 -13.00 -8.96
N LEU A 218 -6.12 -13.57 -10.13
CA LEU A 218 -5.77 -12.79 -11.32
C LEU A 218 -6.87 -11.78 -11.67
N THR A 219 -8.12 -12.22 -11.60
CA THR A 219 -9.28 -11.36 -11.89
C THR A 219 -9.44 -10.23 -10.87
N ILE A 220 -9.28 -10.50 -9.57
CA ILE A 220 -9.33 -9.47 -8.53
C ILE A 220 -8.22 -8.44 -8.75
N LEU A 221 -6.98 -8.91 -8.95
CA LEU A 221 -5.82 -8.04 -9.11
C LEU A 221 -5.92 -7.17 -10.36
N ILE A 222 -6.36 -7.74 -11.48
CA ILE A 222 -6.63 -6.99 -12.72
C ILE A 222 -7.80 -6.02 -12.52
N GLY A 223 -8.90 -6.48 -11.91
CA GLY A 223 -10.10 -5.68 -11.69
C GLY A 223 -9.83 -4.45 -10.83
N ILE A 224 -9.16 -4.62 -9.69
CA ILE A 224 -8.80 -3.52 -8.79
C ILE A 224 -7.77 -2.60 -9.42
N SER A 225 -6.79 -3.13 -10.18
CA SER A 225 -5.83 -2.30 -10.92
C SER A 225 -6.50 -1.45 -11.99
N LEU A 226 -7.42 -2.04 -12.77
CA LEU A 226 -8.19 -1.28 -13.77
C LEU A 226 -9.09 -0.23 -13.11
N TRP A 227 -9.68 -0.55 -11.96
CA TRP A 227 -10.45 0.41 -11.19
C TRP A 227 -9.59 1.57 -10.68
N ASP A 228 -8.38 1.32 -10.15
CA ASP A 228 -7.46 2.36 -9.69
C ASP A 228 -7.08 3.30 -10.85
N LEU A 229 -6.74 2.73 -12.01
CA LEU A 229 -6.49 3.48 -13.24
C LEU A 229 -7.71 4.34 -13.63
N PHE A 230 -8.91 3.77 -13.61
CA PHE A 230 -10.14 4.47 -13.95
C PHE A 230 -10.46 5.59 -12.94
N ALA A 231 -10.34 5.33 -11.64
CA ALA A 231 -10.66 6.28 -10.59
C ALA A 231 -9.72 7.50 -10.60
N VAL A 232 -8.45 7.31 -10.97
CA VAL A 232 -7.46 8.37 -11.12
C VAL A 232 -7.64 9.16 -12.42
N LEU A 233 -7.85 8.47 -13.55
CA LEU A 233 -7.97 9.15 -14.86
C LEU A 233 -9.33 9.81 -15.10
N TYR A 234 -10.39 9.32 -14.45
CA TYR A 234 -11.74 9.84 -14.68
C TYR A 234 -11.95 11.19 -13.97
N LYS A 235 -12.11 12.25 -14.78
CA LYS A 235 -12.21 13.68 -14.39
C LYS A 235 -13.36 14.05 -13.43
N LYS A 236 -14.22 13.11 -13.04
CA LYS A 236 -15.31 13.22 -12.05
C LYS A 236 -15.30 12.09 -11.01
N GLY A 237 -14.16 11.39 -10.86
CA GLY A 237 -14.03 10.24 -9.97
C GLY A 237 -14.21 10.59 -8.49
N PRO A 238 -14.48 9.59 -7.63
CA PRO A 238 -14.73 9.84 -6.22
C PRO A 238 -13.52 10.42 -5.46
N ILE A 239 -12.31 10.06 -5.90
CA ILE A 239 -11.05 10.61 -5.36
C ILE A 239 -10.94 12.09 -5.70
N LYS A 240 -11.22 12.49 -6.94
CA LYS A 240 -11.26 13.90 -7.32
C LYS A 240 -12.32 14.67 -6.53
N GLN A 241 -13.49 14.08 -6.27
CA GLN A 241 -14.50 14.72 -5.42
C GLN A 241 -14.05 14.86 -3.96
N MET A 242 -13.30 13.90 -3.41
CA MET A 242 -12.68 14.05 -2.08
C MET A 242 -11.60 15.13 -2.08
N ILE A 243 -10.78 15.20 -3.13
CA ILE A 243 -9.76 16.24 -3.31
C ILE A 243 -10.42 17.60 -3.49
N ASP A 244 -11.46 17.73 -4.32
CA ASP A 244 -12.20 18.98 -4.56
C ASP A 244 -12.96 19.41 -3.29
N LEU A 245 -13.49 18.47 -2.48
CA LEU A 245 -14.07 18.79 -1.16
C LEU A 245 -13.00 19.22 -0.14
N ALA A 246 -11.89 18.50 -0.07
CA ALA A 246 -10.77 18.85 0.81
C ALA A 246 -10.14 20.20 0.41
N SER A 247 -10.06 20.49 -0.89
CA SER A 247 -9.59 21.78 -1.43
C SER A 247 -10.58 22.93 -1.23
N ASN A 248 -11.86 22.62 -1.00
CA ASN A 248 -12.88 23.62 -0.69
C ASN A 248 -13.00 23.87 0.82
N GLU A 249 -12.61 22.92 1.68
CA GLU A 249 -12.60 23.07 3.14
C GLU A 249 -11.23 23.47 3.71
N GLN A 250 -10.14 23.06 3.07
CA GLN A 250 -8.80 23.57 3.35
C GLN A 250 -8.60 24.77 2.44
N GLN A 251 -8.44 25.94 3.04
CA GLN A 251 -7.77 27.09 2.43
C GLN A 251 -6.36 26.64 2.01
N LEU A 252 -6.23 25.94 0.88
CA LEU A 252 -5.00 26.00 0.12
C LEU A 252 -5.06 27.38 -0.52
N ASP A 253 -4.44 28.37 0.15
CA ASP A 253 -4.40 29.75 -0.32
C ASP A 253 -4.16 29.75 -1.83
N GLU A 254 -5.02 30.42 -2.60
CA GLU A 254 -4.85 30.52 -4.06
C GLU A 254 -3.43 31.02 -4.41
N ASP A 255 -2.80 31.77 -3.50
CA ASP A 255 -1.41 32.19 -3.51
C ASP A 255 -0.40 31.01 -3.54
N ILE A 256 -0.60 29.96 -2.73
CA ILE A 256 0.28 28.77 -2.74
C ILE A 256 0.18 28.06 -4.10
N LYS A 257 -1.03 27.95 -4.64
CA LYS A 257 -1.29 27.28 -5.91
C LYS A 257 -0.68 28.05 -7.10
N GLN A 258 -0.72 29.38 -7.07
CA GLN A 258 -0.05 30.23 -8.04
C GLN A 258 1.47 30.17 -7.92
N LYS A 259 2.03 30.18 -6.70
CA LYS A 259 3.48 30.04 -6.45
C LYS A 259 4.06 28.68 -6.87
N LEU A 260 3.24 27.63 -6.83
CA LEU A 260 3.57 26.30 -7.37
C LEU A 260 3.57 26.26 -8.91
N GLU A 261 2.68 27.03 -9.55
CA GLU A 261 2.60 27.12 -11.01
C GLU A 261 3.64 28.08 -11.61
N SER A 262 4.07 29.10 -10.87
CA SER A 262 5.20 29.98 -11.21
C SER A 262 6.57 29.31 -10.98
N GLY A 263 6.61 28.21 -10.22
CA GLY A 263 7.83 27.44 -9.95
C GLY A 263 8.70 27.99 -8.81
N GLU A 264 8.19 28.96 -8.05
CA GLU A 264 8.79 29.54 -6.84
C GLU A 264 8.77 28.56 -5.65
N VAL A 265 7.82 27.62 -5.66
CA VAL A 265 7.60 26.63 -4.59
C VAL A 265 7.62 25.21 -5.18
N GLU A 266 8.31 24.28 -4.52
CA GLU A 266 8.30 22.85 -4.88
C GLU A 266 7.65 22.03 -3.75
N TYR A 267 6.74 21.10 -4.10
CA TYR A 267 6.20 20.17 -3.11
C TYR A 267 7.31 19.27 -2.57
N ASP A 268 7.36 19.06 -1.25
CA ASP A 268 8.23 18.03 -0.68
C ASP A 268 7.80 16.62 -1.17
N THR A 269 8.45 16.13 -2.23
CA THR A 269 8.24 14.77 -2.76
C THR A 269 9.18 13.76 -2.12
N SER A 270 9.91 14.13 -1.06
CA SER A 270 10.83 13.23 -0.35
C SER A 270 10.08 12.17 0.45
N LYS A 271 8.88 12.48 0.94
CA LYS A 271 8.00 11.57 1.69
C LYS A 271 7.03 10.88 0.74
N LEU A 272 6.98 9.55 0.83
CA LEU A 272 6.07 8.69 0.09
C LEU A 272 5.10 8.02 1.06
N GLU A 273 3.82 8.03 0.71
CA GLU A 273 2.77 7.32 1.43
C GLU A 273 2.26 6.19 0.54
N ILE A 274 2.37 4.95 1.04
CA ILE A 274 1.91 3.75 0.33
C ILE A 274 0.64 3.26 1.00
N GLY A 275 -0.39 2.94 0.22
CA GLY A 275 -1.65 2.43 0.75
C GLY A 275 -1.48 1.05 1.40
N ILE A 276 -2.22 0.80 2.49
CA ILE A 276 -2.33 -0.55 3.09
C ILE A 276 -2.82 -1.59 2.07
N GLY A 277 -3.73 -1.19 1.17
CA GLY A 277 -4.23 -2.02 0.08
C GLY A 277 -3.13 -2.40 -0.90
N ASP A 278 -2.28 -1.44 -1.28
CA ASP A 278 -1.19 -1.69 -2.24
C ASP A 278 -0.25 -2.76 -1.71
N LEU A 279 0.21 -2.62 -0.46
CA LEU A 279 1.06 -3.62 0.19
C LEU A 279 0.37 -4.97 0.31
N ALA A 280 -0.93 -5.01 0.65
CA ALA A 280 -1.69 -6.25 0.72
C ALA A 280 -1.79 -6.94 -0.65
N PHE A 281 -2.03 -6.22 -1.74
CA PHE A 281 -2.10 -6.80 -3.08
C PHE A 281 -0.73 -7.26 -3.60
N TYR A 282 0.34 -6.54 -3.28
CA TYR A 282 1.71 -6.98 -3.58
C TYR A 282 2.02 -8.30 -2.88
N SER A 283 1.76 -8.38 -1.57
CA SER A 283 1.92 -9.59 -0.78
C SER A 283 1.01 -10.74 -1.23
N MET A 284 -0.23 -10.44 -1.66
CA MET A 284 -1.18 -11.42 -2.20
C MET A 284 -0.62 -12.07 -3.46
N LEU A 285 -0.21 -11.27 -4.46
CA LEU A 285 0.32 -11.78 -5.72
C LEU A 285 1.55 -12.68 -5.49
N THR A 286 2.47 -12.28 -4.62
CA THR A 286 3.66 -13.09 -4.31
C THR A 286 3.33 -14.36 -3.54
N SER A 287 2.36 -14.32 -2.63
CA SER A 287 1.93 -15.50 -1.87
C SER A 287 1.28 -16.54 -2.80
N VAL A 288 0.43 -16.09 -3.71
CA VAL A 288 -0.19 -16.94 -4.74
C VAL A 288 0.87 -17.52 -5.69
N ALA A 289 1.83 -16.70 -6.12
CA ALA A 289 2.94 -17.17 -6.94
C ALA A 289 3.70 -18.33 -6.26
N LEU A 290 3.97 -18.22 -4.95
CA LEU A 290 4.63 -19.29 -4.20
C LEU A 290 3.75 -20.55 -4.10
N ILE A 291 2.49 -20.41 -3.71
CA ILE A 291 1.57 -21.53 -3.45
C ILE A 291 1.29 -22.33 -4.73
N ILE A 292 0.99 -21.63 -5.83
CA ILE A 292 0.59 -22.28 -7.08
C ILE A 292 1.77 -22.92 -7.79
N THR A 293 2.90 -22.20 -7.84
CA THR A 293 4.06 -22.69 -8.60
C THR A 293 4.94 -23.64 -7.78
N GLY A 294 4.80 -23.62 -6.44
CA GLY A 294 5.67 -24.36 -5.53
C GLY A 294 7.13 -23.89 -5.57
N ASN A 295 7.43 -22.74 -6.20
CA ASN A 295 8.78 -22.33 -6.53
C ASN A 295 9.13 -20.96 -5.93
N LEU A 296 10.06 -20.96 -4.98
CA LEU A 296 10.56 -19.75 -4.32
C LEU A 296 11.22 -18.77 -5.30
N ILE A 297 11.88 -19.27 -6.35
CA ILE A 297 12.54 -18.42 -7.35
C ILE A 297 11.50 -17.59 -8.10
N ILE A 298 10.36 -18.20 -8.47
CA ILE A 298 9.27 -17.48 -9.15
C ILE A 298 8.70 -16.40 -8.23
N MET A 299 8.47 -16.71 -6.95
CA MET A 299 8.05 -15.71 -5.96
C MET A 299 9.01 -14.51 -5.91
N VAL A 300 10.33 -14.77 -5.86
CA VAL A 300 11.35 -13.70 -5.82
C VAL A 300 11.34 -12.87 -7.10
N LEU A 301 11.22 -13.50 -8.27
CA LEU A 301 11.13 -12.79 -9.56
C LEU A 301 9.89 -11.89 -9.62
N VAL A 302 8.74 -12.37 -9.15
CA VAL A 302 7.50 -11.59 -9.05
C VAL A 302 7.68 -10.41 -8.08
N ALA A 303 8.35 -10.61 -6.94
CA ALA A 303 8.65 -9.53 -6.00
C ALA A 303 9.53 -8.44 -6.63
N ILE A 304 10.58 -8.83 -7.37
CA ILE A 304 11.45 -7.90 -8.11
C ILE A 304 10.64 -7.13 -9.15
N ALA A 305 9.76 -7.80 -9.89
CA ALA A 305 8.88 -7.18 -10.87
C ALA A 305 7.96 -6.13 -10.23
N ILE A 306 7.35 -6.42 -9.08
CA ILE A 306 6.51 -5.46 -8.33
C ILE A 306 7.33 -4.24 -7.89
N ILE A 307 8.55 -4.44 -7.39
CA ILE A 307 9.43 -3.33 -6.95
C ILE A 307 9.77 -2.45 -8.15
N ILE A 308 10.17 -3.04 -9.29
CA ILE A 308 10.47 -2.31 -10.52
C ILE A 308 9.24 -1.53 -11.00
N GLY A 309 8.07 -2.17 -11.06
CA GLY A 309 6.82 -1.53 -11.48
C GLY A 309 6.45 -0.36 -10.57
N THR A 310 6.61 -0.52 -9.25
CA THR A 310 6.36 0.56 -8.28
C THR A 310 7.35 1.71 -8.47
N GLY A 311 8.62 1.39 -8.76
CA GLY A 311 9.65 2.38 -9.10
C GLY A 311 9.29 3.20 -10.36
N ILE A 312 8.76 2.55 -11.40
CA ILE A 312 8.27 3.20 -12.61
C ILE A 312 7.10 4.15 -12.28
N THR A 313 6.12 3.69 -11.49
CA THR A 313 4.99 4.52 -11.04
C THR A 313 5.47 5.76 -10.27
N ILE A 314 6.39 5.56 -9.32
CA ILE A 314 6.99 6.65 -8.53
C ILE A 314 7.75 7.62 -9.43
N GLN A 315 8.50 7.14 -10.43
CA GLN A 315 9.22 8.01 -11.36
C GLN A 315 8.26 8.82 -12.24
N GLY A 316 7.17 8.20 -12.71
CA GLY A 316 6.11 8.89 -13.45
C GLY A 316 5.44 10.01 -12.63
N LEU A 317 5.38 9.87 -11.31
CA LEU A 317 4.80 10.89 -10.41
C LEU A 317 5.62 12.20 -10.42
N LYS A 318 6.89 12.16 -10.86
CA LYS A 318 7.67 13.40 -11.09
C LYS A 318 7.14 14.22 -12.26
N ARG A 319 6.46 13.58 -13.22
CA ARG A 319 5.98 14.23 -14.44
C ARG A 319 4.49 14.58 -14.37
N ASN A 320 3.68 13.79 -13.65
CA ASN A 320 2.23 13.97 -13.56
C ASN A 320 1.79 14.19 -12.10
N LYS A 321 0.84 15.11 -11.86
CA LYS A 321 0.37 15.47 -10.50
C LYS A 321 -0.26 14.30 -9.74
N ILE A 322 -0.83 13.29 -10.43
CA ILE A 322 -1.45 12.09 -9.83
C ILE A 322 -1.24 10.89 -10.75
N LEU A 323 -0.80 9.76 -10.21
CA LEU A 323 -0.72 8.47 -10.92
C LEU A 323 -1.32 7.34 -10.08
N PRO A 324 -1.97 6.36 -10.71
CA PRO A 324 -2.47 5.17 -10.03
C PRO A 324 -1.29 4.34 -9.52
N GLY A 325 -1.39 3.86 -8.27
CA GLY A 325 -0.29 3.22 -7.54
C GLY A 325 -0.08 1.76 -7.96
N LEU A 326 -1.18 1.07 -8.26
CA LEU A 326 -1.23 -0.38 -8.43
C LEU A 326 -0.93 -0.93 -9.85
N PRO A 327 -1.44 -0.34 -10.95
CA PRO A 327 -1.57 -1.08 -12.22
C PRO A 327 -0.25 -1.58 -12.77
N ILE A 328 0.77 -0.73 -12.86
CA ILE A 328 2.06 -1.08 -13.46
C ILE A 328 2.73 -2.21 -12.68
N SER A 329 2.73 -2.12 -11.35
CA SER A 329 3.32 -3.12 -10.45
C SER A 329 2.62 -4.48 -10.56
N ILE A 330 1.29 -4.48 -10.56
CA ILE A 330 0.48 -5.71 -10.61
C ILE A 330 0.56 -6.38 -11.98
N PHE A 331 0.41 -5.63 -13.08
CA PHE A 331 0.49 -6.22 -14.43
C PHE A 331 1.89 -6.80 -14.70
N LEU A 332 2.95 -6.09 -14.30
CA LEU A 332 4.32 -6.58 -14.46
C LEU A 332 4.58 -7.82 -13.59
N GLY A 333 4.06 -7.85 -12.36
CA GLY A 333 4.14 -9.01 -11.48
C GLY A 333 3.40 -10.24 -12.04
N ILE A 334 2.16 -10.07 -12.53
CA ILE A 334 1.38 -11.16 -13.13
C ILE A 334 2.07 -11.71 -14.38
N ALA A 335 2.53 -10.84 -15.27
CA ALA A 335 3.24 -11.25 -16.48
C ALA A 335 4.50 -12.06 -16.12
N THR A 336 5.28 -11.58 -15.14
CA THR A 336 6.48 -12.27 -14.66
C THR A 336 6.15 -13.63 -14.07
N MET A 337 5.07 -13.72 -13.29
CA MET A 337 4.60 -14.99 -12.71
C MET A 337 4.25 -16.01 -13.80
N LEU A 338 3.40 -15.63 -14.76
CA LEU A 338 2.91 -16.54 -15.80
C LEU A 338 4.03 -16.98 -16.76
N ILE A 339 4.91 -16.06 -17.16
CA ILE A 339 6.04 -16.37 -18.03
C ILE A 339 7.03 -17.29 -17.31
N SER A 340 7.41 -16.95 -16.08
CA SER A 340 8.38 -17.75 -15.31
C SER A 340 7.82 -19.13 -14.97
N TRP A 341 6.53 -19.21 -14.65
CA TRP A 341 5.86 -20.49 -14.40
C TRP A 341 5.80 -21.35 -15.66
N GLY A 342 5.43 -20.78 -16.80
CA GLY A 342 5.47 -21.48 -18.08
C GLY A 342 6.87 -22.00 -18.42
N ILE A 343 7.91 -21.17 -18.26
CA ILE A 343 9.30 -21.62 -18.48
C ILE A 343 9.69 -22.75 -17.54
N ALA A 344 9.34 -22.64 -16.26
CA ALA A 344 9.66 -23.67 -15.26
C ALA A 344 8.96 -25.00 -15.55
N THR A 345 7.71 -24.98 -16.04
CA THR A 345 6.98 -26.19 -16.42
C THR A 345 7.45 -26.80 -17.74
N PHE A 346 8.06 -26.02 -18.65
CA PHE A 346 8.66 -26.55 -19.88
C PHE A 346 10.08 -27.12 -19.67
N LEU A 347 10.79 -26.73 -18.60
CA LEU A 347 12.16 -27.17 -18.30
C LEU A 347 12.24 -28.41 -17.41
N VAL A 348 11.13 -28.80 -16.78
CA VAL A 348 10.98 -30.02 -15.94
C VAL A 348 10.20 -31.04 -16.73
#